data_AF-A0A831TVV4-F1
#
_entry.id   AF-A0A831TVV4-F1
#
_cell.length_a   1.000
_cell.length_b   1.000
_cell.length_c   1.000
_cell.angle_alpha   90.00
_cell.angle_beta   90.00
_cell.angle_gamma   90.00
#
_symmetry.space_group_name_H-M   'P 1'
#
loop_
_entity.id
_entity.type
_entity.pdbx_description
1 polymer ?
#
loop_
_entity_poly.entity_id
_entity_poly.type
_entity_poly.pdbx_seq_one_letter_code
_entity_poly.pdbx_strand_id
1 'polypeptide(L)'
;MEPLDERSARLTQLLREAHLLRRRALFTEAEARCRAALELAPDDVVALEMLGELLHDRGALAEAKACFERVLALAPGRPIAEKRLAQIALEEAERARARTDAELLLQQAESAQREARRSGALACLLSLVFPGLGQLYNREFVKGAILIACGILFWYGLGDAFEIFLLLAQLAPRGVVVDGFAAMLAVLGGCAYLYAILDAPGGAARNRAAGRDPLI
;
A
#
# COMPACT_ATOMS: atom_id res chain seq x y z
N MET A 1 47.10 41.01 -28.24
CA MET A 1 45.72 40.72 -28.71
C MET A 1 45.47 39.20 -28.71
N GLU A 2 45.97 38.48 -27.69
CA GLU A 2 46.23 37.02 -27.72
C GLU A 2 45.41 36.11 -26.75
N PRO A 3 44.72 36.59 -25.68
CA PRO A 3 44.11 35.68 -24.70
C PRO A 3 42.73 35.11 -25.05
N LEU A 4 42.03 35.66 -26.07
CA LEU A 4 40.70 35.18 -26.49
C LEU A 4 40.78 33.98 -27.45
N ASP A 5 41.81 33.92 -28.30
CA ASP A 5 42.03 32.82 -29.23
C ASP A 5 42.48 31.53 -28.53
N GLU A 6 43.30 31.63 -27.48
CA GLU A 6 43.70 30.45 -26.69
C GLU A 6 42.52 29.85 -25.92
N ARG A 7 41.64 30.69 -25.37
CA ARG A 7 40.45 30.22 -24.63
C ARG A 7 39.44 29.52 -25.56
N SER A 8 39.18 30.09 -26.73
CA SER A 8 38.27 29.49 -27.72
C SER A 8 38.84 28.20 -28.33
N ALA A 9 40.16 28.15 -28.59
CA ALA A 9 40.84 26.94 -29.03
C ALA A 9 40.77 25.83 -27.96
N ARG A 10 41.00 26.17 -26.68
CA ARG A 10 40.92 25.22 -25.57
C ARG A 10 39.50 24.72 -25.32
N LEU A 11 38.49 25.59 -25.41
CA LEU A 11 37.08 25.23 -25.37
C LEU A 11 36.75 24.21 -26.47
N THR A 12 37.14 24.51 -27.71
CA THR A 12 36.92 23.64 -28.87
C THR A 12 37.59 22.29 -28.70
N GLN A 13 38.81 22.25 -28.14
CA GLN A 13 39.50 21.00 -27.84
C GLN A 13 38.74 20.16 -26.80
N LEU A 14 38.31 20.77 -25.69
CA LEU A 14 37.57 20.07 -24.64
C LEU A 14 36.25 19.48 -25.16
N LEU A 15 35.53 20.22 -26.02
CA LEU A 15 34.29 19.72 -26.63
C LEU A 15 34.53 18.57 -27.61
N ARG A 16 35.61 18.62 -28.40
CA ARG A 16 36.01 17.50 -29.27
C ARG A 16 36.35 16.26 -28.46
N GLU A 17 37.11 16.41 -27.38
CA GLU A 17 37.46 15.31 -26.48
C GLU A 17 36.20 14.73 -25.82
N ALA A 18 35.31 15.56 -25.31
CA ALA A 18 34.03 15.13 -24.75
C ALA A 18 33.21 14.31 -25.77
N HIS A 19 33.16 14.73 -27.03
CA HIS A 19 32.47 14.01 -28.09
C HIS A 19 33.08 12.64 -28.38
N LEU A 20 34.41 12.55 -28.40
CA LEU A 20 35.12 11.29 -28.60
C LEU A 20 34.90 10.33 -27.43
N LEU A 21 34.97 10.83 -26.19
CA LEU A 21 34.73 10.06 -24.98
C LEU A 21 33.29 9.53 -24.91
N ARG A 22 32.31 10.37 -25.28
CA ARG A 22 30.91 9.93 -25.39
C ARG A 22 30.72 8.81 -26.41
N ARG A 23 31.35 8.90 -27.58
CA ARG A 23 31.32 7.83 -28.60
C ARG A 23 31.94 6.53 -28.11
N ARG A 24 32.86 6.59 -27.15
CA ARG A 24 33.49 5.43 -26.49
C ARG A 24 32.72 4.93 -25.27
N ALA A 25 31.54 5.49 -24.99
CA ALA A 25 30.74 5.21 -23.80
C ALA A 25 31.46 5.49 -22.46
N LEU A 26 32.49 6.35 -22.48
CA LEU A 26 33.19 6.85 -21.29
C LEU A 26 32.47 8.08 -20.75
N PHE A 27 31.25 7.88 -20.24
CA PHE A 27 30.32 8.97 -19.90
C PHE A 27 30.84 9.89 -18.79
N THR A 28 31.51 9.35 -17.77
CA THR A 28 32.07 10.12 -16.65
C THR A 28 33.20 11.05 -17.09
N GLU A 29 34.09 10.56 -17.96
CA GLU A 29 35.19 11.36 -18.50
C GLU A 29 34.66 12.42 -19.48
N ALA A 30 33.66 12.07 -20.29
CA ALA A 30 33.00 13.03 -21.18
C ALA A 30 32.34 14.17 -20.38
N GLU A 31 31.66 13.83 -19.29
CA GLU A 31 31.04 14.79 -18.38
C GLU A 31 32.07 15.74 -17.78
N ALA A 32 33.22 15.22 -17.34
CA ALA A 32 34.31 16.03 -16.81
C ALA A 32 34.85 17.03 -17.85
N ARG A 33 34.98 16.62 -19.12
CA ARG A 33 35.42 17.52 -20.21
C ARG A 33 34.36 18.58 -20.53
N CYS A 34 33.08 18.23 -20.52
CA CYS A 34 32.00 19.22 -20.67
C CYS A 34 31.97 20.23 -19.51
N ARG A 35 32.15 19.79 -18.26
CA ARG A 35 32.24 20.71 -17.11
C ARG A 35 33.45 21.64 -17.19
N ALA A 36 34.61 21.11 -17.58
CA ALA A 36 35.81 21.94 -17.82
C ALA A 36 35.60 22.95 -18.96
N ALA A 37 34.85 22.59 -20.01
CA ALA A 37 34.46 23.51 -21.07
C ALA A 37 33.56 24.64 -20.52
N LEU A 38 32.62 24.31 -19.64
CA LEU A 38 31.74 25.28 -18.98
C LEU A 38 32.45 26.15 -17.95
N GLU A 39 33.54 25.69 -17.34
CA GLU A 39 34.40 26.56 -16.50
C GLU A 39 35.08 27.66 -17.32
N LEU A 40 35.46 27.36 -18.58
CA LEU A 40 36.04 28.34 -19.49
C LEU A 40 34.99 29.26 -20.13
N ALA A 41 33.82 28.70 -20.46
CA ALA A 41 32.70 29.40 -21.07
C ALA A 41 31.37 28.91 -20.48
N PRO A 42 30.88 29.54 -19.38
CA PRO A 42 29.69 29.08 -18.65
C PRO A 42 28.40 29.05 -19.46
N ASP A 43 28.34 29.85 -20.54
CA ASP A 43 27.19 30.02 -21.41
C ASP A 43 27.43 29.43 -22.81
N ASP A 44 28.42 28.55 -22.97
CA ASP A 44 28.61 27.82 -24.22
C ASP A 44 27.45 26.82 -24.42
N VAL A 45 26.64 27.11 -25.45
CA VAL A 45 25.43 26.32 -25.77
C VAL A 45 25.78 24.87 -26.10
N VAL A 46 26.89 24.62 -26.80
CA VAL A 46 27.29 23.27 -27.21
C VAL A 46 27.72 22.44 -26.01
N ALA A 47 28.49 23.03 -25.08
CA ALA A 47 28.89 22.40 -23.84
C ALA A 47 27.68 22.04 -22.96
N LEU A 48 26.70 22.95 -22.84
CA LEU A 48 25.45 22.72 -22.10
C LEU A 48 24.60 21.62 -22.74
N GLU A 49 24.46 21.60 -24.08
CA GLU A 49 23.75 20.54 -24.80
C GLU A 49 24.40 19.18 -24.57
N MET A 50 25.73 19.09 -24.70
CA MET A 50 26.46 17.83 -24.49
C MET A 50 26.36 17.33 -23.06
N LEU A 51 26.49 18.23 -22.06
CA LEU A 51 26.33 17.88 -20.67
C LEU A 51 24.90 17.40 -20.38
N GLY A 52 23.89 18.10 -20.89
CA GLY A 52 22.49 17.71 -20.77
C GLY A 52 22.21 16.32 -21.35
N GLU A 53 22.78 16.01 -22.53
CA GLU A 53 22.64 14.67 -23.13
C GLU A 53 23.32 13.58 -22.27
N LEU A 54 24.52 13.84 -21.75
CA LEU A 54 25.22 12.89 -20.88
C LEU A 54 24.47 12.63 -19.57
N LEU A 55 23.90 13.68 -18.97
CA LEU A 55 23.10 13.57 -17.74
C LEU A 55 21.78 12.84 -17.98
N HIS A 56 21.15 13.09 -19.14
CA HIS A 56 19.96 12.37 -19.58
C HIS A 56 20.25 10.86 -19.70
N ASP A 57 21.33 10.49 -20.40
CA ASP A 57 21.74 9.10 -20.58
C ASP A 57 22.07 8.40 -19.25
N ARG A 58 22.53 9.15 -18.24
CA ARG A 58 22.80 8.66 -16.88
C ARG A 58 21.52 8.55 -16.02
N GLY A 59 20.38 9.05 -16.51
CA GLY A 59 19.11 9.09 -15.77
C GLY A 59 18.98 10.25 -14.79
N ALA A 60 19.93 11.19 -14.76
CA ALA A 60 19.90 12.40 -13.94
C ALA A 60 18.99 13.46 -14.62
N LEU A 61 17.71 13.14 -14.78
CA LEU A 61 16.75 13.92 -15.58
C LEU A 61 16.61 15.38 -15.11
N ALA A 62 16.64 15.63 -13.80
CA ALA A 62 16.50 16.98 -13.25
C ALA A 62 17.69 17.90 -13.64
N GLU A 63 18.91 17.38 -13.56
CA GLU A 63 20.12 18.14 -13.95
C GLU A 63 20.18 18.31 -15.47
N ALA A 64 19.79 17.29 -16.24
CA ALA A 64 19.69 17.36 -17.69
C ALA A 64 18.69 18.45 -18.12
N LYS A 65 17.52 18.49 -17.49
CA LYS A 65 16.47 19.49 -17.72
C LYS A 65 17.00 20.91 -17.49
N ALA A 66 17.68 21.15 -16.37
CA ALA A 66 18.29 22.45 -16.08
C ALA A 66 19.32 22.88 -17.16
N CYS A 67 20.10 21.94 -17.69
CA CYS A 67 21.03 22.22 -18.80
C CYS A 67 20.28 22.64 -20.07
N PHE A 68 19.23 21.91 -20.46
CA PHE A 68 18.45 22.24 -21.67
C PHE A 68 17.61 23.51 -21.52
N GLU A 69 17.10 23.82 -20.32
CA GLU A 69 16.44 25.09 -20.03
C GLU A 69 17.40 26.27 -20.18
N ARG A 70 18.65 26.13 -19.70
CA ARG A 70 19.69 27.14 -19.93
C ARG A 70 20.03 27.28 -21.42
N VAL A 71 20.08 26.18 -22.17
CA VAL A 71 20.27 26.23 -23.63
C VAL A 71 19.16 27.05 -24.29
N LEU A 72 17.90 26.85 -23.93
CA LEU A 72 16.79 27.60 -24.51
C LEU A 72 16.75 29.07 -24.05
N ALA A 73 17.24 29.37 -22.85
CA ALA A 73 17.38 30.75 -22.39
C ALA A 73 18.46 31.52 -23.17
N LEU A 74 19.56 30.85 -23.51
CA LEU A 74 20.68 31.45 -24.26
C LEU A 74 20.45 31.46 -25.78
N ALA A 75 19.82 30.42 -26.31
CA ALA A 75 19.53 30.23 -27.72
C ALA A 75 18.09 29.71 -27.91
N PRO A 76 17.10 30.61 -27.89
CA PRO A 76 15.70 30.26 -28.16
C PRO A 76 15.56 29.60 -29.54
N GLY A 77 14.67 28.60 -29.66
CA GLY A 77 14.42 27.89 -30.91
C GLY A 77 15.46 26.82 -31.27
N ARG A 78 16.25 26.34 -30.29
CA ARG A 78 17.14 25.17 -30.44
C ARG A 78 16.31 23.87 -30.46
N PRO A 79 16.16 23.19 -31.62
CA PRO A 79 15.25 22.04 -31.72
C PRO A 79 15.72 20.84 -30.88
N ILE A 80 17.04 20.73 -30.67
CA ILE A 80 17.64 19.65 -29.87
C ILE A 80 17.17 19.80 -28.42
N ALA A 81 17.32 20.98 -27.82
CA ALA A 81 16.93 21.22 -26.44
C ALA A 81 15.42 21.09 -26.23
N GLU A 82 14.60 21.61 -27.16
CA GLU A 82 13.13 21.44 -27.11
C GLU A 82 12.73 19.97 -27.15
N LYS A 83 13.31 19.19 -28.06
CA LYS A 83 13.06 17.75 -28.17
C LYS A 83 13.46 17.02 -26.89
N ARG A 84 14.61 17.34 -26.30
CA ARG A 84 15.10 16.69 -25.08
C ARG A 84 14.24 17.04 -23.86
N LEU A 85 13.79 18.28 -23.73
CA LEU A 85 12.85 18.66 -22.67
C LEU A 85 11.51 17.95 -22.79
N ALA A 86 10.99 17.81 -24.01
CA ALA A 86 9.76 17.05 -24.25
C ALA A 86 9.93 15.56 -23.87
N GLN A 87 11.08 14.95 -24.18
CA GLN A 87 11.39 13.58 -23.76
C GLN A 87 11.44 13.44 -22.23
N ILE A 88 12.14 14.35 -21.55
CA ILE A 88 12.23 14.35 -20.08
C ILE A 88 10.83 14.48 -19.46
N ALA A 89 10.00 15.39 -19.97
CA ALA A 89 8.64 15.58 -19.46
C ALA A 89 7.76 14.33 -19.63
N LEU A 90 7.93 13.60 -20.74
CA LEU A 90 7.23 12.34 -20.97
C LEU A 90 7.67 11.26 -19.97
N GLU A 91 8.98 11.11 -19.77
CA GLU A 91 9.53 10.15 -18.79
C GLU A 91 9.09 10.47 -17.35
N GLU A 92 9.06 11.74 -16.97
CA GLU A 92 8.55 12.18 -15.67
C GLU A 92 7.08 11.82 -15.49
N ALA A 93 6.25 12.01 -16.52
CA ALA A 93 4.83 11.67 -16.50
C ALA A 93 4.60 10.15 -16.41
N GLU A 94 5.35 9.36 -17.16
CA GLU A 94 5.28 7.89 -17.13
C GLU A 94 5.71 7.34 -15.77
N ARG A 95 6.80 7.88 -15.19
CA ARG A 95 7.25 7.49 -13.83
C ARG A 95 6.24 7.88 -12.76
N ALA A 96 5.58 9.04 -12.89
CA ALA A 96 4.53 9.44 -11.97
C ALA A 96 3.33 8.49 -12.04
N ARG A 97 2.88 8.13 -13.24
CA ARG A 97 1.80 7.15 -13.43
C ARG A 97 2.15 5.79 -12.85
N ALA A 98 3.34 5.27 -13.17
CA ALA A 98 3.81 3.99 -12.65
C ALA A 98 3.90 3.96 -11.11
N ARG A 99 4.26 5.09 -10.48
CA ARG A 99 4.26 5.22 -9.01
C ARG A 99 2.85 5.16 -8.45
N THR A 100 1.92 5.92 -9.00
CA THR A 100 0.52 5.90 -8.56
C THR A 100 -0.11 4.52 -8.72
N ASP A 101 0.17 3.84 -9.84
CA ASP A 101 -0.32 2.48 -10.08
C ASP A 101 0.29 1.49 -9.08
N ALA A 102 1.60 1.59 -8.80
CA ALA A 102 2.26 0.77 -7.80
C ALA A 102 1.71 1.01 -6.39
N GLU A 103 1.46 2.26 -6.00
CA GLU A 103 0.84 2.62 -4.73
C GLU A 103 -0.58 2.05 -4.61
N LEU A 104 -1.37 2.11 -5.67
CA LEU A 104 -2.71 1.51 -5.72
C LEU A 104 -2.66 -0.01 -5.50
N LEU A 105 -1.75 -0.70 -6.19
CA LEU A 105 -1.57 -2.15 -6.04
C LEU A 105 -1.13 -2.53 -4.62
N LEU A 106 -0.21 -1.75 -4.02
CA LEU A 106 0.21 -1.98 -2.63
C LEU A 106 -0.94 -1.75 -1.64
N GLN A 107 -1.75 -0.70 -1.83
CA GLN A 107 -2.92 -0.46 -0.97
C GLN A 107 -3.95 -1.59 -1.05
N GLN A 108 -4.20 -2.12 -2.25
CA GLN A 108 -5.09 -3.26 -2.45
C GLN A 108 -4.52 -4.54 -1.81
N ALA A 109 -3.22 -4.78 -1.95
CA ALA A 109 -2.56 -5.91 -1.31
C ALA A 109 -2.63 -5.81 0.22
N GLU A 110 -2.39 -4.61 0.77
CA GLU A 110 -2.51 -4.36 2.20
C GLU A 110 -3.94 -4.50 2.71
N SER A 111 -4.96 -4.02 1.98
CA SER A 111 -6.35 -4.17 2.39
C SER A 111 -6.76 -5.65 2.40
N ALA A 112 -6.43 -6.40 1.33
CA ALA A 112 -6.63 -7.84 1.26
C ALA A 112 -5.91 -8.59 2.39
N GLN A 113 -4.67 -8.18 2.71
CA GLN A 113 -3.91 -8.77 3.81
C GLN A 113 -4.48 -8.42 5.18
N ARG A 114 -4.97 -7.18 5.40
CA ARG A 114 -5.65 -6.77 6.65
C ARG A 114 -6.95 -7.52 6.85
N GLU A 115 -7.71 -7.73 5.78
CA GLU A 115 -8.90 -8.58 5.81
C GLU A 115 -8.55 -10.03 6.12
N ALA A 116 -7.50 -10.58 5.49
CA ALA A 116 -7.02 -11.93 5.80
C ALA A 116 -6.46 -12.05 7.24
N ARG A 117 -5.89 -10.97 7.79
CA ARG A 117 -5.34 -10.90 9.15
C ARG A 117 -6.40 -10.61 10.21
N ARG A 118 -7.67 -10.35 9.85
CA ARG A 118 -8.79 -10.45 10.80
C ARG A 118 -8.86 -11.89 11.30
N SER A 119 -8.16 -12.13 12.39
CA SER A 119 -7.82 -13.47 12.82
C SER A 119 -9.08 -14.20 13.25
N GLY A 120 -9.23 -15.44 12.78
CA GLY A 120 -10.26 -16.35 13.31
C GLY A 120 -10.16 -16.49 14.84
N ALA A 121 -8.97 -16.28 15.42
CA ALA A 121 -8.77 -16.20 16.85
C ALA A 121 -9.53 -15.04 17.52
N LEU A 122 -9.50 -13.83 16.95
CA LEU A 122 -10.31 -12.69 17.42
C LEU A 122 -11.81 -12.97 17.30
N ALA A 123 -12.26 -13.60 16.20
CA ALA A 123 -13.65 -14.00 16.03
C ALA A 123 -14.09 -15.05 17.08
N CYS A 124 -13.20 -16.00 17.42
CA CYS A 124 -13.45 -16.98 18.48
C CYS A 124 -13.50 -16.31 19.86
N LEU A 125 -12.55 -15.43 20.17
CA LEU A 125 -12.53 -14.68 21.43
C LEU A 125 -13.80 -13.82 21.60
N LEU A 126 -14.24 -13.14 20.53
CA LEU A 126 -15.50 -12.39 20.54
C LEU A 126 -16.71 -13.29 20.76
N SER A 127 -16.75 -14.46 20.11
CA SER A 127 -17.83 -15.44 20.31
C SER A 127 -17.84 -16.05 21.72
N LEU A 128 -16.67 -16.13 22.37
CA LEU A 128 -16.51 -16.61 23.75
C LEU A 128 -17.00 -15.57 24.78
N VAL A 129 -16.89 -14.28 24.48
CA VAL A 129 -17.44 -13.23 25.36
C VAL A 129 -18.96 -13.22 25.29
N PHE A 130 -19.53 -13.32 24.09
CA PHE A 130 -20.98 -13.35 23.88
C PHE A 130 -21.33 -14.00 22.54
N PRO A 131 -22.36 -14.87 22.47
CA PRO A 131 -22.66 -15.60 21.25
C PRO A 131 -23.17 -14.62 20.18
N GLY A 132 -22.67 -14.76 18.96
CA GLY A 132 -23.02 -13.89 17.83
C GLY A 132 -22.09 -12.69 17.61
N LEU A 133 -21.25 -12.30 18.58
CA LEU A 133 -20.28 -11.21 18.38
C LEU A 133 -19.18 -11.56 17.37
N GLY A 134 -18.72 -12.82 17.33
CA GLY A 134 -17.76 -13.25 16.32
C GLY A 134 -18.36 -13.34 14.92
N GLN A 135 -19.63 -13.73 14.81
CA GLN A 135 -20.38 -13.73 13.54
C GLN A 135 -20.61 -12.30 13.05
N LEU A 136 -20.87 -11.35 13.95
CA LEU A 136 -20.96 -9.93 13.64
C LEU A 136 -19.61 -9.36 13.18
N TYR A 137 -18.50 -9.75 13.82
CA TYR A 137 -17.13 -9.39 13.40
C TYR A 137 -16.79 -9.92 12.00
N ASN A 138 -17.28 -11.12 11.67
CA ASN A 138 -17.17 -11.74 10.34
C ASN A 138 -18.19 -11.18 9.33
N ARG A 139 -18.96 -10.13 9.69
CA ARG A 139 -20.03 -9.50 8.88
C ARG A 139 -21.20 -10.41 8.50
N GLU A 140 -21.38 -11.54 9.19
CA GLU A 140 -22.57 -12.39 9.03
C GLU A 140 -23.71 -11.85 9.90
N PHE A 141 -24.26 -10.68 9.54
CA PHE A 141 -25.21 -9.92 10.37
C PHE A 141 -26.46 -10.72 10.77
N VAL A 142 -27.05 -11.46 9.84
CA VAL A 142 -28.27 -12.25 10.09
C VAL A 142 -28.00 -13.35 11.13
N LYS A 143 -26.91 -14.11 10.95
CA LYS A 143 -26.54 -15.18 11.89
C LYS A 143 -26.13 -14.61 13.24
N GLY A 144 -25.38 -13.50 13.25
CA GLY A 144 -24.99 -12.80 14.46
C GLY A 144 -26.19 -12.35 15.29
N ALA A 145 -27.20 -11.74 14.66
CA ALA A 145 -28.42 -11.29 15.33
C ALA A 145 -29.21 -12.46 15.94
N ILE A 146 -29.36 -13.58 15.22
CA ILE A 146 -30.03 -14.78 15.72
C ILE A 146 -29.30 -15.34 16.95
N LEU A 147 -27.97 -15.47 16.88
CA LEU A 147 -27.17 -16.00 17.98
C LEU A 147 -27.15 -15.07 19.20
N ILE A 148 -27.15 -13.76 19.00
CA ILE A 148 -27.30 -12.76 20.08
C ILE A 148 -28.65 -12.94 20.77
N ALA A 149 -29.75 -13.08 20.02
CA ALA A 149 -31.08 -13.31 20.57
C ALA A 149 -31.13 -14.62 21.38
N CYS A 150 -30.57 -15.70 20.85
CA CYS A 150 -30.43 -16.97 21.58
C CYS A 150 -29.58 -16.83 22.85
N GLY A 151 -28.51 -16.03 22.82
CA GLY A 151 -27.65 -15.74 23.98
C GLY A 151 -28.35 -14.96 25.08
N ILE A 152 -29.19 -13.99 24.71
CA ILE A 152 -30.01 -13.23 25.68
C ILE A 152 -31.01 -14.17 26.36
N LEU A 153 -31.67 -15.03 25.59
CA LEU A 153 -32.59 -16.04 26.12
C LEU A 153 -31.88 -17.07 27.01
N PHE A 154 -30.65 -17.47 26.62
CA PHE A 154 -29.80 -18.33 27.45
C PHE A 154 -29.48 -17.70 28.79
N TRP A 155 -29.01 -16.45 28.79
CA TRP A 155 -28.65 -15.74 30.02
C TRP A 155 -29.86 -15.50 30.94
N TYR A 156 -31.03 -15.29 30.35
CA TYR A 156 -32.29 -15.18 31.07
C TYR A 156 -32.65 -16.49 31.79
N GLY A 157 -32.50 -17.64 31.14
CA GLY A 157 -32.82 -18.95 31.74
C GLY A 157 -31.70 -19.56 32.60
N LEU A 158 -30.47 -19.02 32.54
CA LEU A 158 -29.29 -19.61 33.18
C LEU A 158 -29.41 -19.66 34.71
N GLY A 159 -30.03 -18.66 35.31
CA GLY A 159 -30.29 -18.63 36.76
C GLY A 159 -31.18 -19.79 37.20
N ASP A 160 -32.30 -20.00 36.50
CA ASP A 160 -33.26 -21.06 36.80
C ASP A 160 -32.65 -22.46 36.55
N ALA A 161 -31.82 -22.59 35.52
CA ALA A 161 -31.09 -23.83 35.26
C ALA A 161 -30.07 -24.18 36.37
N PHE A 162 -29.40 -23.18 36.93
CA PHE A 162 -28.48 -23.36 38.06
C PHE A 162 -29.23 -23.79 39.33
N GLU A 163 -30.40 -23.20 39.59
CA GLU A 163 -31.27 -23.57 40.71
C GLU A 163 -31.80 -25.01 40.58
N ILE A 164 -32.15 -25.48 39.37
CA ILE A 164 -32.48 -26.90 39.13
C ILE A 164 -31.29 -27.81 39.46
N PHE A 165 -30.09 -27.43 39.03
CA PHE A 165 -28.89 -28.22 39.30
C PHE A 165 -28.66 -28.36 40.81
N LEU A 166 -28.77 -27.27 41.57
CA LEU A 166 -28.68 -27.32 43.04
C LEU A 166 -29.76 -28.21 43.65
N LEU A 167 -30.96 -28.20 43.08
CA LEU A 167 -32.09 -29.01 43.55
C LEU A 167 -31.83 -30.51 43.32
N LEU A 168 -31.31 -30.88 42.15
CA LEU A 168 -30.89 -32.25 41.84
C LEU A 168 -29.68 -32.70 42.66
N ALA A 169 -28.74 -31.79 42.95
CA ALA A 169 -27.57 -32.05 43.79
C ALA A 169 -27.91 -32.10 45.29
N GLN A 170 -29.18 -31.94 45.67
CA GLN A 170 -29.66 -31.86 47.06
C GLN A 170 -29.01 -30.73 47.87
N LEU A 171 -28.53 -29.69 47.19
CA LEU A 171 -27.87 -28.52 47.76
C LEU A 171 -28.74 -27.25 47.70
N ALA A 172 -29.93 -27.32 47.10
CA ALA A 172 -30.82 -26.17 46.97
C ALA A 172 -31.42 -25.73 48.32
N PRO A 173 -31.57 -24.41 48.53
CA PRO A 173 -32.30 -23.87 49.67
C PRO A 173 -33.79 -24.31 49.63
N ARG A 174 -34.41 -24.49 50.80
CA ARG A 174 -35.81 -24.92 50.89
C ARG A 174 -36.74 -23.80 50.40
N GLY A 175 -37.59 -24.11 49.42
CA GLY A 175 -38.62 -23.19 48.89
C GLY A 175 -38.37 -22.63 47.49
N VAL A 176 -37.34 -23.09 46.78
CA VAL A 176 -37.09 -22.70 45.38
C VAL A 176 -38.18 -23.26 44.48
N VAL A 177 -38.84 -22.37 43.73
CA VAL A 177 -39.78 -22.71 42.65
C VAL A 177 -39.07 -22.43 41.34
N VAL A 178 -38.90 -23.46 40.52
CA VAL A 178 -38.23 -23.32 39.22
C VAL A 178 -39.27 -23.27 38.10
N ASP A 179 -39.14 -22.30 37.20
CA ASP A 179 -39.86 -22.28 35.94
C ASP A 179 -39.23 -23.27 34.93
N GLY A 180 -39.93 -24.37 34.67
CA GLY A 180 -39.49 -25.39 33.71
C GLY A 180 -39.34 -24.87 32.28
N PHE A 181 -40.04 -23.80 31.90
CA PHE A 181 -39.90 -23.18 30.59
C PHE A 181 -38.58 -22.41 30.46
N ALA A 182 -38.21 -21.63 31.49
CA ALA A 182 -36.93 -20.92 31.53
C ALA A 182 -35.73 -21.88 31.52
N ALA A 183 -35.85 -23.01 32.21
CA ALA A 183 -34.86 -24.08 32.19
C ALA A 183 -34.67 -24.72 30.81
N MET A 184 -35.76 -24.96 30.08
CA MET A 184 -35.71 -25.49 28.71
C MET A 184 -35.01 -24.49 27.75
N LEU A 185 -35.29 -23.20 27.90
CA LEU A 185 -34.63 -22.14 27.13
C LEU A 185 -33.12 -22.07 27.40
N ALA A 186 -32.69 -22.32 28.64
CA ALA A 186 -31.27 -22.37 29.00
C ALA A 186 -30.55 -23.54 28.32
N VAL A 187 -31.15 -24.72 28.25
CA VAL A 187 -30.52 -25.89 27.58
C VAL A 187 -30.40 -25.64 26.08
N LEU A 188 -31.47 -25.17 25.43
CA LEU A 188 -31.47 -24.86 24.00
C LEU A 188 -30.51 -23.72 23.66
N GLY A 189 -30.47 -22.69 24.49
CA GLY A 189 -29.54 -21.57 24.38
C GLY A 189 -28.08 -21.99 24.55
N GLY A 190 -27.79 -22.92 25.47
CA GLY A 190 -26.45 -23.48 25.68
C GLY A 190 -25.95 -24.30 24.48
N CYS A 191 -26.83 -25.09 23.87
CA CYS A 191 -26.52 -25.81 22.62
C CYS A 191 -26.23 -24.82 21.46
N ALA A 192 -27.02 -23.76 21.33
CA ALA A 192 -26.78 -22.70 20.33
C ALA A 192 -25.47 -21.93 20.59
N TYR A 193 -25.12 -21.73 21.86
CA TYR A 193 -23.86 -21.09 22.27
C TYR A 193 -22.64 -21.94 21.90
N LEU A 194 -22.69 -23.25 22.16
CA LEU A 194 -21.63 -24.19 21.75
C LEU A 194 -21.50 -24.26 20.23
N TYR A 195 -22.62 -24.28 19.51
CA TYR A 195 -22.61 -24.19 18.05
C TYR A 195 -21.94 -22.90 17.57
N ALA A 196 -22.24 -21.76 18.18
CA ALA A 196 -21.64 -20.46 17.81
C ALA A 196 -20.11 -20.45 17.96
N ILE A 197 -19.58 -21.08 19.01
CA ILE A 197 -18.13 -21.20 19.24
C ILE A 197 -17.47 -22.09 18.17
N LEU A 198 -18.10 -23.23 17.84
CA LEU A 198 -17.56 -24.18 16.87
C LEU A 198 -17.65 -23.67 15.42
N ASP A 199 -18.67 -22.88 15.08
CA ASP A 199 -18.89 -22.34 13.73
C ASP A 199 -18.06 -21.06 13.45
N ALA A 200 -17.73 -20.28 14.49
CA ALA A 200 -16.93 -19.05 14.37
C ALA A 200 -15.60 -19.20 13.59
N PRO A 201 -14.76 -20.24 13.81
CA PRO A 201 -13.55 -20.46 13.00
C PRO A 201 -13.85 -20.96 11.58
N GLY A 202 -14.94 -21.69 11.37
CA GLY A 202 -15.36 -22.24 10.07
C GLY A 202 -15.88 -21.17 9.11
N GLY A 203 -16.62 -20.17 9.60
CA GLY A 203 -17.08 -19.02 8.81
C GLY A 203 -15.93 -18.18 8.25
N ALA A 204 -14.90 -17.94 9.07
CA ALA A 204 -13.70 -17.20 8.65
C ALA A 204 -12.87 -17.93 7.58
N ALA A 205 -12.95 -19.27 7.51
CA ALA A 205 -12.31 -20.07 6.48
C ALA A 205 -13.13 -20.12 5.18
N ARG A 206 -14.47 -20.23 5.26
CA ARG A 206 -15.36 -20.21 4.08
C ARG A 206 -15.33 -18.87 3.35
N ASN A 207 -15.31 -17.74 4.05
CA ASN A 207 -15.22 -16.44 3.41
C ASN A 207 -13.87 -16.24 2.69
N ARG A 208 -12.78 -16.81 3.21
CA ARG A 208 -11.47 -16.83 2.53
C ARG A 208 -11.45 -17.72 1.29
N ALA A 209 -12.12 -18.87 1.33
CA ALA A 209 -12.13 -19.82 0.21
C ALA A 209 -13.10 -19.44 -0.92
N ALA A 210 -14.15 -18.68 -0.60
CA ALA A 210 -15.19 -18.33 -1.57
C ALA A 210 -14.83 -17.16 -2.50
N GLY A 211 -13.70 -16.45 -2.28
CA GLY A 211 -13.27 -15.33 -3.13
C GLY A 211 -14.33 -14.25 -3.33
N ARG A 212 -15.34 -14.19 -2.43
CA ARG A 212 -16.43 -13.22 -2.53
C ARG A 212 -15.89 -11.87 -2.10
N ASP A 213 -15.50 -11.08 -3.08
CA ASP A 213 -15.40 -9.63 -2.92
C ASP A 213 -16.70 -9.14 -2.24
N PRO A 214 -16.61 -8.43 -1.10
CA PRO A 214 -17.76 -7.95 -0.35
C PRO A 214 -18.32 -6.66 -0.96
N LEU A 215 -18.54 -6.66 -2.28
CA LEU A 215 -19.35 -5.68 -2.98
C LEU A 215 -20.74 -6.30 -3.16
N ILE A 216 -21.56 -6.20 -2.12
CA ILE A 216 -23.04 -6.12 -2.05
C ILE A 216 -23.45 -6.42 -0.60
#